data_AF-A0A850BUG4-F1
#
_entry.id   AF-A0A850BUG4-F1
#
_cell.length_a   1.000
_cell.length_b   1.000
_cell.length_c   1.000
_cell.angle_alpha   90.00
_cell.angle_beta   90.00
_cell.angle_gamma   90.00
#
_symmetry.space_group_name_H-M   'P 1'
#
loop_
_entity.id
_entity.type
_entity.pdbx_description
1 polymer ?
#
loop_
_entity_poly.entity_id
_entity_poly.type
_entity_poly.pdbx_seq_one_letter_code
_entity_poly.pdbx_strand_id
1 'polypeptide(L)'
;MEPEATSDRRSELARILAERFGLELRRYSNVLIDILLNRLPANLCADDEATVAAIGAAFSVGETMFLRHPEQLAALRALAPSLPGALRGEPLRVWSAGCASGEEAYSLSALLGAAWPAGVKVFGTDVNPALIERGKAATYGRWSLRGTKAEDMCDWILVTQDQAVVHEAVRSRVELSVLNLMEGPYPEDLDVIVCRNVLLYFCPSAARSVLSRMAASLRPGGVLVLSPVDPMVDVPGLSPERTSNVLVYRAHAEGKPSEPAVRLPKSLPAPPLLFAKTPEPVRRGEPPPPSANALQRDLAKARSLSSEGAFDEALELLRCVIDEHPLQAEPTALAAMIALEAGRPERALAYARRACFLEPDEPMPRYLLGVSFEKIGERRAALGSLALARDDLARSNDLTRPLPCGEGLTGQQLRRLVDAYLASR
;
A
#
# COMPACT_ATOMS: atom_id res chain seq x y z
N MET A 1 17.27 18.90 27.83
CA MET A 1 15.92 19.24 28.33
C MET A 1 14.81 18.93 27.33
N GLU A 2 15.07 18.25 26.21
CA GLU A 2 14.06 18.00 25.17
C GLU A 2 13.10 16.78 25.34
N PRO A 3 13.35 15.74 26.17
CA PRO A 3 12.53 14.51 26.09
C PRO A 3 11.09 14.68 26.60
N GLU A 4 10.85 15.66 27.48
CA GLU A 4 9.56 15.83 28.17
C GLU A 4 8.49 16.43 27.25
N ALA A 5 8.82 17.50 26.51
CA ALA A 5 7.91 18.14 25.55
C ALA A 5 7.54 17.23 24.35
N THR A 6 8.46 16.36 23.92
CA THR A 6 8.17 15.39 22.84
C THR A 6 7.25 14.25 23.31
N SER A 7 7.37 13.84 24.57
CA SER A 7 6.48 12.84 25.18
C SER A 7 5.04 13.36 25.31
N ASP A 8 4.88 14.64 25.64
CA ASP A 8 3.59 15.30 25.78
C ASP A 8 2.85 15.43 24.43
N ARG A 9 3.52 15.97 23.38
CA ARG A 9 2.93 16.07 22.02
C ARG A 9 2.51 14.71 21.44
N ARG A 10 3.28 13.64 21.68
CA ARG A 10 2.91 12.26 21.27
C ARG A 10 1.66 11.76 21.98
N SER A 11 1.49 12.11 23.26
CA SER A 11 0.34 11.72 24.07
C SER A 11 -0.93 12.44 23.63
N GLU A 12 -0.84 13.75 23.38
CA GLU A 12 -1.97 14.54 22.86
C GLU A 12 -2.37 14.11 21.44
N LEU A 13 -1.40 13.83 20.55
CA LEU A 13 -1.69 13.25 19.24
C LEU A 13 -2.43 11.90 19.37
N ALA A 14 -1.99 11.02 20.27
CA ALA A 14 -2.64 9.74 20.49
C ALA A 14 -4.09 9.90 20.98
N ARG A 15 -4.34 10.91 21.83
CA ARG A 15 -5.67 11.27 22.33
C ARG A 15 -6.58 11.76 21.19
N ILE A 16 -6.12 12.73 20.39
CA ILE A 16 -6.89 13.26 19.25
C ILE A 16 -7.19 12.17 18.21
N LEU A 17 -6.21 11.32 17.89
CA LEU A 17 -6.40 10.20 16.97
C LEU A 17 -7.45 9.20 17.47
N ALA A 18 -7.43 8.87 18.76
CA ALA A 18 -8.40 7.95 19.34
C ALA A 18 -9.81 8.54 19.42
N GLU A 19 -9.95 9.81 19.81
CA GLU A 19 -11.24 10.49 19.98
C GLU A 19 -11.90 10.88 18.65
N ARG A 20 -11.16 11.57 17.77
CA ARG A 20 -11.70 12.11 16.51
C ARG A 20 -11.74 11.09 15.38
N PHE A 21 -10.77 10.17 15.33
CA PHE A 21 -10.60 9.23 14.20
C PHE A 21 -10.71 7.75 14.59
N GLY A 22 -10.78 7.43 15.88
CA GLY A 22 -10.80 6.03 16.34
C GLY A 22 -9.49 5.27 16.13
N LEU A 23 -8.39 5.97 15.80
CA LEU A 23 -7.11 5.41 15.39
C LEU A 23 -6.18 5.17 16.58
N GLU A 24 -5.43 4.07 16.56
CA GLU A 24 -4.40 3.78 17.57
C GLU A 24 -3.02 4.22 17.08
N LEU A 25 -2.45 5.28 17.69
CA LEU A 25 -1.10 5.77 17.36
C LEU A 25 -0.05 4.64 17.37
N ARG A 26 -0.13 3.70 18.32
CA ARG A 26 0.76 2.53 18.46
C ARG A 26 0.76 1.55 17.27
N ARG A 27 -0.18 1.65 16.33
CA ARG A 27 -0.21 0.84 15.10
C ARG A 27 0.56 1.46 13.94
N TYR A 28 1.04 2.69 14.12
CA TYR A 28 1.99 3.33 13.24
C TYR A 28 3.42 3.11 13.76
N SER A 29 4.41 3.10 12.88
CA SER A 29 5.81 2.97 13.29
C SER A 29 6.31 4.25 13.95
N ASN A 30 7.16 4.16 14.99
CA ASN A 30 7.73 5.34 15.66
C ASN A 30 8.38 6.33 14.65
N VAL A 31 9.07 5.80 13.64
CA VAL A 31 9.68 6.61 12.56
C VAL A 31 8.63 7.40 11.77
N LEU A 32 7.47 6.80 11.44
CA LEU A 32 6.38 7.54 10.83
C LEU A 32 5.85 8.62 11.79
N ILE A 33 5.58 8.23 13.04
CA ILE A 33 4.96 9.11 14.03
C ILE A 33 5.78 10.41 14.17
N ASP A 34 7.11 10.30 14.23
CA ASP A 34 8.00 11.46 14.29
C ASP A 34 8.02 12.27 12.98
N ILE A 35 8.02 11.61 11.82
CA ILE A 35 7.92 12.28 10.50
C ILE A 35 6.61 13.06 10.36
N LEU A 36 5.49 12.54 10.88
CA LEU A 36 4.18 13.20 10.82
C LEU A 36 4.05 14.31 11.88
N LEU A 37 4.52 14.09 13.11
CA LEU A 37 4.55 15.11 14.18
C LEU A 37 5.36 16.36 13.81
N ASN A 38 6.39 16.21 12.97
CA ASN A 38 7.18 17.31 12.43
C ASN A 38 6.49 18.08 11.29
N ARG A 39 5.36 17.58 10.77
CA ARG A 39 4.51 18.28 9.78
C ARG A 39 3.23 18.87 10.38
N LEU A 40 2.87 18.46 11.59
CA LEU A 40 1.71 18.98 12.32
C LEU A 40 2.07 20.25 13.10
N PRO A 41 1.08 21.11 13.42
CA PRO A 41 1.26 22.27 14.29
C PRO A 41 1.96 21.92 15.60
N ALA A 42 2.73 22.88 16.14
CA ALA A 42 3.44 22.69 17.42
C ALA A 42 2.44 22.40 18.56
N ASN A 43 1.39 23.21 18.66
CA ASN A 43 0.28 23.04 19.60
C ASN A 43 -0.81 22.20 18.91
N LEU A 44 -1.03 20.98 19.40
CA LEU A 44 -2.13 20.14 18.96
C LEU A 44 -3.36 20.43 19.85
N CYS A 45 -4.55 20.49 19.26
CA CYS A 45 -5.80 20.72 19.97
C CYS A 45 -6.92 19.90 19.31
N ALA A 46 -7.75 19.22 20.11
CA ALA A 46 -8.88 18.43 19.61
C ALA A 46 -10.06 19.29 19.11
N ASP A 47 -10.16 20.54 19.59
CA ASP A 47 -11.25 21.47 19.28
C ASP A 47 -10.92 22.40 18.10
N ASP A 48 -9.68 22.37 17.60
CA ASP A 48 -9.28 23.08 16.38
C ASP A 48 -9.45 22.18 15.15
N GLU A 49 -10.51 22.43 14.38
CA GLU A 49 -10.80 21.71 13.15
C GLU A 49 -9.68 21.79 12.10
N ALA A 50 -8.84 22.85 12.10
CA ALA A 50 -7.69 22.92 11.21
C ALA A 50 -6.61 21.90 11.61
N THR A 51 -6.31 21.79 12.91
CA THR A 51 -5.43 20.74 13.46
C THR A 51 -5.99 19.35 13.23
N VAL A 52 -7.28 19.13 13.46
CA VAL A 52 -7.93 17.83 13.22
C VAL A 52 -7.87 17.44 11.75
N ALA A 53 -8.21 18.34 10.82
CA ALA A 53 -8.08 18.08 9.38
C ALA A 53 -6.62 17.78 8.97
N ALA A 54 -5.64 18.49 9.53
CA ALA A 54 -4.22 18.22 9.29
C ALA A 54 -3.80 16.83 9.81
N ILE A 55 -4.27 16.40 10.97
CA ILE A 55 -4.04 15.06 11.53
C ILE A 55 -4.67 13.98 10.63
N GLY A 56 -5.93 14.14 10.23
CA GLY A 56 -6.62 13.21 9.34
C GLY A 56 -5.91 13.05 7.99
N ALA A 57 -5.46 14.16 7.39
CA ALA A 57 -4.68 14.14 6.15
C ALA A 57 -3.28 13.52 6.32
N ALA A 58 -2.63 13.72 7.47
CA ALA A 58 -1.30 13.19 7.75
C ALA A 58 -1.29 11.68 8.05
N PHE A 59 -2.32 11.17 8.73
CA PHE A 59 -2.43 9.77 9.16
C PHE A 59 -3.27 8.87 8.23
N SER A 60 -3.95 9.45 7.22
CA SER A 60 -4.53 8.68 6.10
C SER A 60 -3.42 8.05 5.24
N VAL A 61 -3.53 6.74 5.01
CA VAL A 61 -2.56 5.96 4.24
C VAL A 61 -3.05 5.83 2.80
N GLY A 62 -2.60 6.74 1.93
CA GLY A 62 -3.00 6.80 0.52
C GLY A 62 -2.41 5.72 -0.40
N GLU A 63 -1.94 4.59 0.13
CA GLU A 63 -1.29 3.52 -0.64
C GLU A 63 -2.35 2.63 -1.32
N THR A 64 -2.67 2.96 -2.57
CA THR A 64 -3.68 2.26 -3.38
C THR A 64 -3.21 2.01 -4.82
N MET A 65 -3.97 1.21 -5.56
CA MET A 65 -3.70 0.74 -6.92
C MET A 65 -4.98 0.18 -7.55
N PHE A 66 -5.06 0.18 -8.88
CA PHE A 66 -6.17 -0.45 -9.59
C PHE A 66 -6.17 -1.97 -9.39
N LEU A 67 -7.37 -2.57 -9.43
CA LEU A 67 -7.63 -4.01 -9.33
C LEU A 67 -6.95 -4.73 -8.15
N ARG A 68 -6.63 -4.01 -7.07
CA ARG A 68 -6.02 -4.55 -5.84
C ARG A 68 -6.86 -5.68 -5.25
N HIS A 69 -6.21 -6.76 -4.81
CA HIS A 69 -6.82 -8.01 -4.37
C HIS A 69 -7.78 -8.59 -5.42
N PRO A 70 -7.26 -9.05 -6.58
CA PRO A 70 -8.07 -9.59 -7.67
C PRO A 70 -8.94 -10.79 -7.22
N GLU A 71 -8.53 -11.53 -6.20
CA GLU A 71 -9.30 -12.61 -5.58
C GLU A 71 -10.63 -12.11 -5.01
N GLN A 72 -10.62 -10.96 -4.32
CA GLN A 72 -11.82 -10.37 -3.71
C GLN A 72 -12.74 -9.75 -4.77
N LEU A 73 -12.16 -9.17 -5.82
CA LEU A 73 -12.88 -8.62 -6.95
C LEU A 73 -13.58 -9.71 -7.77
N ALA A 74 -12.92 -10.86 -7.96
CA ALA A 74 -13.53 -12.04 -8.57
C ALA A 74 -14.67 -12.62 -7.71
N ALA A 75 -14.50 -12.68 -6.38
CA ALA A 75 -15.56 -13.11 -5.46
C ALA A 75 -16.78 -12.17 -5.51
N LEU A 76 -16.56 -10.84 -5.52
CA LEU A 76 -17.64 -9.86 -5.68
C LEU A 76 -18.39 -10.02 -7.01
N ARG A 77 -17.67 -10.24 -8.13
CA ARG A 77 -18.29 -10.51 -9.43
C ARG A 77 -19.12 -11.80 -9.42
N ALA A 78 -18.68 -12.84 -8.73
CA ALA A 78 -19.43 -14.09 -8.58
C ALA A 78 -20.67 -13.92 -7.67
N LEU A 79 -20.59 -13.08 -6.63
CA LEU A 79 -21.71 -12.76 -5.73
C LEU A 79 -22.74 -11.83 -6.38
N ALA A 80 -22.35 -10.99 -7.33
CA ALA A 80 -23.18 -9.91 -7.88
C ALA A 80 -24.64 -10.32 -8.24
N PRO A 81 -24.91 -11.46 -8.92
CA PRO A 81 -26.29 -11.87 -9.24
C PRO A 81 -27.17 -12.21 -8.03
N SER A 82 -26.56 -12.47 -6.86
CA SER A 82 -27.27 -12.78 -5.61
C SER A 82 -27.53 -11.56 -4.72
N LEU A 83 -27.03 -10.38 -5.10
CA LEU A 83 -27.13 -9.17 -4.30
C LEU A 83 -28.55 -8.56 -4.37
N PRO A 84 -29.00 -7.81 -3.34
CA PRO A 84 -30.40 -7.36 -3.27
C PRO A 84 -30.83 -6.48 -4.46
N GLY A 85 -30.00 -5.51 -4.86
CA GLY A 85 -30.23 -4.69 -6.06
C GLY A 85 -30.31 -5.53 -7.33
N ALA A 86 -29.41 -6.50 -7.50
CA ALA A 86 -29.42 -7.40 -8.64
C ALA A 86 -30.70 -8.25 -8.72
N LEU A 87 -31.14 -8.81 -7.59
CA LEU A 87 -32.39 -9.59 -7.52
C LEU A 87 -33.64 -8.75 -7.82
N ARG A 88 -33.59 -7.41 -7.65
CA ARG A 88 -34.66 -6.48 -8.02
C ARG A 88 -34.51 -5.87 -9.43
N GLY A 89 -33.46 -6.21 -10.17
CA GLY A 89 -33.15 -5.59 -11.46
C GLY A 89 -32.70 -4.13 -11.36
N GLU A 90 -32.28 -3.68 -10.18
CA GLU A 90 -31.78 -2.34 -9.91
C GLU A 90 -30.26 -2.23 -10.19
N PRO A 91 -29.73 -1.00 -10.36
CA PRO A 91 -28.30 -0.75 -10.30
C PRO A 91 -27.75 -1.15 -8.92
N LEU A 92 -26.59 -1.82 -8.90
CA LEU A 92 -25.92 -2.17 -7.63
C LEU A 92 -25.39 -0.91 -6.95
N ARG A 93 -25.65 -0.77 -5.64
CA ARG A 93 -25.13 0.33 -4.80
C ARG A 93 -23.93 -0.17 -3.99
N VAL A 94 -22.76 0.41 -4.28
CA VAL A 94 -21.47 -0.06 -3.75
C VAL A 94 -20.78 1.09 -3.01
N TRP A 95 -20.17 0.82 -1.87
CA TRP A 95 -19.36 1.82 -1.15
C TRP A 95 -17.92 1.31 -0.93
N SER A 96 -16.93 2.03 -1.45
CA SER A 96 -15.52 1.88 -1.09
C SER A 96 -15.20 2.87 0.04
N ALA A 97 -15.06 2.33 1.25
CA ALA A 97 -14.84 3.07 2.49
C ALA A 97 -13.34 3.09 2.83
N GLY A 98 -12.73 4.28 2.81
CA GLY A 98 -11.28 4.48 2.80
C GLY A 98 -10.69 4.29 1.40
N CYS A 99 -11.32 4.91 0.39
CA CYS A 99 -10.99 4.69 -1.02
C CYS A 99 -9.65 5.32 -1.47
N ALA A 100 -8.95 6.05 -0.59
CA ALA A 100 -7.76 6.84 -0.91
C ALA A 100 -7.99 7.73 -2.15
N SER A 101 -7.15 7.61 -3.19
CA SER A 101 -7.30 8.37 -4.44
C SER A 101 -8.26 7.74 -5.46
N GLY A 102 -9.14 6.83 -5.05
CA GLY A 102 -10.27 6.36 -5.85
C GLY A 102 -9.98 5.20 -6.80
N GLU A 103 -8.74 4.71 -6.90
CA GLU A 103 -8.40 3.55 -7.75
C GLU A 103 -9.29 2.32 -7.48
N GLU A 104 -9.61 2.05 -6.21
CA GLU A 104 -10.52 0.96 -5.83
C GLU A 104 -11.96 1.22 -6.30
N ALA A 105 -12.47 2.44 -6.10
CA ALA A 105 -13.83 2.82 -6.50
C ALA A 105 -14.02 2.73 -8.03
N TYR A 106 -13.04 3.16 -8.82
CA TYR A 106 -13.04 3.00 -10.27
C TYR A 106 -12.91 1.54 -10.71
N SER A 107 -12.08 0.74 -10.02
CA SER A 107 -11.98 -0.71 -10.26
C SER A 107 -13.33 -1.42 -10.05
N LEU A 108 -14.04 -1.09 -8.96
CA LEU A 108 -15.37 -1.62 -8.67
C LEU A 108 -16.40 -1.18 -9.73
N SER A 109 -16.37 0.09 -10.14
CA SER A 109 -17.24 0.65 -11.18
C SER A 109 -17.06 -0.04 -12.54
N ALA A 110 -15.82 -0.30 -12.94
CA ALA A 110 -15.50 -0.99 -14.18
C ALA A 110 -15.95 -2.45 -14.15
N LEU A 111 -15.53 -3.20 -13.13
CA LEU A 111 -15.79 -4.64 -13.01
C LEU A 111 -17.27 -4.97 -12.84
N LEU A 112 -17.97 -4.30 -11.91
CA LEU A 112 -19.37 -4.56 -11.64
C LEU A 112 -20.28 -3.96 -12.71
N GLY A 113 -19.91 -2.78 -13.25
CA GLY A 113 -20.67 -2.15 -14.33
C GLY A 113 -20.55 -2.86 -15.69
N ALA A 114 -19.50 -3.65 -15.92
CA ALA A 114 -19.41 -4.57 -17.05
C ALA A 114 -20.15 -5.90 -16.81
N ALA A 115 -20.27 -6.33 -15.54
CA ALA A 115 -20.93 -7.59 -15.18
C ALA A 115 -22.45 -7.46 -14.96
N TRP A 116 -22.97 -6.26 -14.69
CA TRP A 116 -24.36 -6.05 -14.30
C TRP A 116 -25.14 -5.13 -15.28
N PRO A 117 -26.14 -5.65 -16.04
CA PRO A 117 -26.84 -4.87 -17.06
C PRO A 117 -27.60 -3.63 -16.56
N ALA A 118 -28.11 -3.65 -15.33
CA ALA A 118 -28.75 -2.48 -14.72
C ALA A 118 -27.74 -1.42 -14.24
N GLY A 119 -26.44 -1.69 -14.35
CA GLY A 119 -25.36 -0.80 -13.97
C GLY A 119 -24.99 -0.83 -12.48
N VAL A 120 -24.14 0.10 -12.09
CA VAL A 120 -23.62 0.24 -10.72
C VAL A 120 -23.50 1.73 -10.39
N LYS A 121 -23.80 2.10 -9.14
CA LYS A 121 -23.39 3.37 -8.53
C LYS A 121 -22.39 3.07 -7.42
N VAL A 122 -21.21 3.67 -7.50
CA VAL A 122 -20.16 3.52 -6.50
C VAL A 122 -20.00 4.83 -5.72
N PHE A 123 -20.10 4.75 -4.40
CA PHE A 123 -19.66 5.80 -3.49
C PHE A 123 -18.21 5.48 -3.10
N GLY A 124 -17.29 6.43 -3.19
CA GLY A 124 -15.93 6.29 -2.66
C GLY A 124 -15.68 7.39 -1.65
N THR A 125 -15.29 7.03 -0.43
CA THR A 125 -15.08 8.03 0.62
C THR A 125 -13.74 7.84 1.32
N ASP A 126 -13.09 8.95 1.66
CA ASP A 126 -11.84 8.97 2.44
C ASP A 126 -11.86 10.16 3.42
N VAL A 127 -11.06 10.09 4.47
CA VAL A 127 -10.92 11.19 5.43
C VAL A 127 -10.02 12.31 4.89
N ASN A 128 -9.19 12.04 3.89
CA ASN A 128 -8.23 13.00 3.33
C ASN A 128 -8.77 13.71 2.07
N PRO A 129 -9.08 15.02 2.13
CA PRO A 129 -9.61 15.76 0.99
C PRO A 129 -8.67 15.77 -0.23
N ALA A 130 -7.35 15.80 -0.01
CA ALA A 130 -6.38 15.84 -1.10
C ALA A 130 -6.31 14.51 -1.89
N LEU A 131 -6.67 13.38 -1.27
CA LEU A 131 -6.82 12.11 -1.98
C LEU A 131 -8.11 12.10 -2.80
N ILE A 132 -9.22 12.60 -2.22
CA ILE A 132 -10.52 12.72 -2.90
C ILE A 132 -10.44 13.62 -4.13
N GLU A 133 -9.80 14.80 -4.05
CA GLU A 133 -9.63 15.66 -5.23
C GLU A 133 -8.75 15.03 -6.32
N ARG A 134 -7.71 14.27 -5.93
CA ARG A 134 -6.93 13.47 -6.90
C ARG A 134 -7.79 12.41 -7.59
N GLY A 135 -8.64 11.73 -6.83
CA GLY A 135 -9.59 10.76 -7.39
C GLY A 135 -10.57 11.41 -8.35
N LYS A 136 -11.15 12.56 -8.02
CA LYS A 136 -12.06 13.32 -8.90
C LYS A 136 -11.40 13.73 -10.21
N ALA A 137 -10.09 14.02 -10.21
CA ALA A 137 -9.32 14.29 -11.43
C ALA A 137 -9.15 13.05 -12.33
N ALA A 138 -9.40 11.84 -11.81
CA ALA A 138 -9.45 10.56 -12.54
C ALA A 138 -8.22 10.27 -13.43
N THR A 139 -7.08 10.87 -13.08
CA THR A 139 -5.83 10.88 -13.85
C THR A 139 -4.69 10.46 -12.94
N TYR A 140 -3.98 9.40 -13.33
CA TYR A 140 -3.06 8.66 -12.48
C TYR A 140 -1.70 8.48 -13.13
N GLY A 141 -0.66 8.32 -12.30
CA GLY A 141 0.65 7.88 -12.77
C GLY A 141 0.69 6.36 -12.98
N ARG A 142 1.71 5.89 -13.72
CA ARG A 142 1.94 4.44 -13.96
C ARG A 142 2.04 3.62 -12.67
N TRP A 143 2.40 4.22 -11.54
CA TRP A 143 2.44 3.55 -10.23
C TRP A 143 1.08 2.95 -9.83
N SER A 144 -0.04 3.63 -10.13
CA SER A 144 -1.38 3.11 -9.85
C SER A 144 -1.74 1.86 -10.68
N LEU A 145 -1.02 1.61 -11.79
CA LEU A 145 -1.14 0.44 -12.68
C LEU A 145 -0.21 -0.73 -12.31
N ARG A 146 0.52 -0.66 -11.18
CA ARG A 146 1.40 -1.77 -10.75
C ARG A 146 0.56 -3.03 -10.49
N GLY A 147 1.14 -4.22 -10.70
CA GLY A 147 0.47 -5.50 -10.37
C GLY A 147 -0.77 -5.87 -11.21
N THR A 148 -1.12 -5.10 -12.24
CA THR A 148 -2.27 -5.35 -13.14
C THR A 148 -1.81 -5.58 -14.58
N LYS A 149 -2.51 -6.42 -15.35
CA LYS A 149 -2.25 -6.54 -16.79
C LYS A 149 -2.95 -5.44 -17.55
N ALA A 150 -2.36 -4.98 -18.65
CA ALA A 150 -2.98 -4.00 -19.54
C ALA A 150 -4.32 -4.52 -20.14
N GLU A 151 -4.39 -5.83 -20.37
CA GLU A 151 -5.59 -6.57 -20.81
C GLU A 151 -6.80 -6.39 -19.88
N ASP A 152 -6.59 -6.28 -18.56
CA ASP A 152 -7.67 -6.13 -17.58
C ASP A 152 -8.22 -4.68 -17.53
N MET A 153 -7.58 -3.75 -18.25
CA MET A 153 -7.77 -2.31 -18.10
C MET A 153 -8.01 -1.57 -19.42
N CYS A 154 -7.71 -2.17 -20.58
CA CYS A 154 -7.75 -1.52 -21.89
C CYS A 154 -9.12 -0.92 -22.28
N ASP A 155 -10.21 -1.50 -21.78
CA ASP A 155 -11.58 -1.08 -22.11
C ASP A 155 -12.03 0.17 -21.30
N TRP A 156 -11.36 0.48 -20.19
CA TRP A 156 -11.80 1.49 -19.23
C TRP A 156 -10.73 2.46 -18.72
N ILE A 157 -9.45 2.26 -19.06
CA ILE A 157 -8.36 3.21 -18.82
C ILE A 157 -7.57 3.45 -20.10
N LEU A 158 -7.46 4.73 -20.47
CA LEU A 158 -6.57 5.21 -21.52
C LEU A 158 -5.17 5.38 -20.95
N VAL A 159 -4.25 4.48 -21.32
CA VAL A 159 -2.82 4.62 -20.97
C VAL A 159 -2.11 5.43 -22.05
N THR A 160 -1.68 6.63 -21.67
CA THR A 160 -0.75 7.47 -22.44
C THR A 160 0.69 7.23 -21.99
N GLN A 161 1.66 7.94 -22.57
CA GLN A 161 3.07 7.74 -22.21
C GLN A 161 3.42 8.15 -20.76
N ASP A 162 2.72 9.14 -20.18
CA ASP A 162 2.94 9.62 -18.79
C ASP A 162 1.80 9.26 -17.83
N GLN A 163 0.56 9.15 -18.32
CA GLN A 163 -0.64 9.12 -17.50
C GLN A 163 -1.61 7.99 -17.88
N ALA A 164 -2.32 7.48 -16.89
CA ALA A 164 -3.49 6.64 -17.03
C ALA A 164 -4.75 7.45 -16.70
N VAL A 165 -5.70 7.52 -17.64
CA VAL A 165 -6.94 8.29 -17.49
C VAL A 165 -8.14 7.33 -17.48
N VAL A 166 -8.98 7.39 -16.45
CA VAL A 166 -10.19 6.56 -16.36
C VAL A 166 -11.24 7.06 -17.36
N HIS A 167 -11.81 6.16 -18.15
CA HIS A 167 -12.85 6.48 -19.13
C HIS A 167 -14.10 7.05 -18.46
N GLU A 168 -14.72 8.06 -19.08
CA GLU A 168 -15.88 8.77 -18.53
C GLU A 168 -17.07 7.83 -18.25
N ALA A 169 -17.23 6.75 -19.02
CA ALA A 169 -18.26 5.72 -18.81
C ALA A 169 -18.11 4.93 -17.50
N VAL A 170 -16.89 4.84 -16.95
CA VAL A 170 -16.62 4.29 -15.61
C VAL A 170 -16.60 5.40 -14.56
N ARG A 171 -16.08 6.58 -14.90
CA ARG A 171 -15.95 7.72 -13.99
C ARG A 171 -17.31 8.26 -13.52
N SER A 172 -18.24 8.45 -14.45
CA SER A 172 -19.61 8.98 -14.21
C SER A 172 -20.48 8.14 -13.26
N ARG A 173 -20.08 6.90 -12.97
CA ARG A 173 -20.73 6.00 -12.00
C ARG A 173 -20.20 6.14 -10.57
N VAL A 174 -19.11 6.90 -10.37
CA VAL A 174 -18.42 7.04 -9.09
C VAL A 174 -18.62 8.43 -8.50
N GLU A 175 -19.12 8.47 -7.27
CA GLU A 175 -19.25 9.68 -6.45
C GLU A 175 -18.17 9.67 -5.37
N LEU A 176 -17.24 10.64 -5.42
CA LEU A 176 -16.14 10.75 -4.46
C LEU A 176 -16.35 11.91 -3.48
N SER A 177 -16.36 11.62 -2.19
CA SER A 177 -16.60 12.61 -1.12
C SER A 177 -15.71 12.39 0.11
N VAL A 178 -15.55 13.43 0.91
CA VAL A 178 -14.80 13.35 2.18
C VAL A 178 -15.73 12.79 3.25
N LEU A 179 -15.27 11.79 4.01
CA LEU A 179 -16.00 11.22 5.14
C LEU A 179 -15.04 10.69 6.19
N ASN A 180 -15.14 11.21 7.41
CA ASN A 180 -14.58 10.54 8.58
C ASN A 180 -15.51 9.37 8.95
N LEU A 181 -14.98 8.14 8.94
CA LEU A 181 -15.75 6.94 9.32
C LEU A 181 -16.25 7.02 10.78
N MET A 182 -15.65 7.83 11.64
CA MET A 182 -16.15 8.01 13.00
C MET A 182 -17.42 8.87 13.09
N GLU A 183 -17.71 9.71 12.10
CA GLU A 183 -18.74 10.76 12.21
C GLU A 183 -20.04 10.40 11.44
N GLY A 184 -19.94 10.12 10.13
CA GLY A 184 -21.12 9.96 9.27
C GLY A 184 -21.65 11.29 8.69
N PRO A 185 -22.80 11.28 7.99
CA PRO A 185 -23.65 10.13 7.68
C PRO A 185 -22.98 9.16 6.70
N TYR A 186 -23.39 7.89 6.74
CA TYR A 186 -22.94 6.87 5.78
C TYR A 186 -23.91 6.81 4.59
N PRO A 187 -23.47 6.35 3.41
CA PRO A 187 -24.40 5.98 2.34
C PRO A 187 -25.31 4.84 2.81
N GLU A 188 -26.60 4.95 2.49
CA GLU A 188 -27.64 3.97 2.87
C GLU A 188 -28.01 3.07 1.68
N ASP A 189 -28.83 2.04 1.93
CA ASP A 189 -29.35 1.13 0.90
C ASP A 189 -28.24 0.47 0.06
N LEU A 190 -27.16 0.03 0.70
CA LEU A 190 -26.01 -0.55 0.00
C LEU A 190 -26.19 -2.05 -0.25
N ASP A 191 -25.75 -2.50 -1.43
CA ASP A 191 -25.64 -3.92 -1.77
C ASP A 191 -24.24 -4.47 -1.42
N VAL A 192 -23.22 -3.61 -1.51
CA VAL A 192 -21.82 -3.94 -1.18
C VAL A 192 -21.16 -2.81 -0.40
N ILE A 193 -20.44 -3.15 0.67
CA ILE A 193 -19.40 -2.30 1.27
C ILE A 193 -18.05 -2.98 1.10
N VAL A 194 -17.05 -2.20 0.72
CA VAL A 194 -15.65 -2.60 0.58
C VAL A 194 -14.86 -1.68 1.52
N CYS A 195 -14.26 -2.24 2.57
CA CYS A 195 -13.47 -1.49 3.54
C CYS A 195 -12.17 -2.25 3.82
N ARG A 196 -11.13 -1.95 3.04
CA ARG A 196 -9.90 -2.74 2.96
C ARG A 196 -8.67 -1.93 3.34
N ASN A 197 -7.89 -2.48 4.24
CA ASN A 197 -6.66 -1.92 4.76
C ASN A 197 -6.87 -0.59 5.53
N VAL A 198 -8.04 -0.45 6.17
CA VAL A 198 -8.49 0.74 6.89
C VAL A 198 -8.63 0.45 8.38
N LEU A 199 -9.44 -0.55 8.74
CA LEU A 199 -9.73 -0.89 10.13
C LEU A 199 -8.51 -1.43 10.87
N LEU A 200 -7.46 -1.86 10.16
CA LEU A 200 -6.19 -2.27 10.77
C LEU A 200 -5.53 -1.18 11.64
N TYR A 201 -5.85 0.10 11.43
CA TYR A 201 -5.37 1.21 12.27
C TYR A 201 -6.30 1.55 13.45
N PHE A 202 -7.55 1.06 13.44
CA PHE A 202 -8.59 1.45 14.40
C PHE A 202 -8.47 0.71 15.73
N CYS A 203 -8.80 1.37 16.84
CA CYS A 203 -8.96 0.70 18.13
C CYS A 203 -10.16 -0.26 18.09
N PRO A 204 -10.18 -1.36 18.87
CA PRO A 204 -11.23 -2.39 18.76
C PRO A 204 -12.66 -1.88 18.97
N SER A 205 -12.85 -0.86 19.82
CA SER A 205 -14.16 -0.23 20.05
C SER A 205 -14.60 0.65 18.87
N ALA A 206 -13.68 1.44 18.29
CA ALA A 206 -13.96 2.23 17.09
C ALA A 206 -14.23 1.34 15.87
N ALA A 207 -13.41 0.30 15.66
CA ALA A 207 -13.64 -0.69 14.60
C ALA A 207 -15.03 -1.34 14.73
N ARG A 208 -15.44 -1.74 15.95
CA ARG A 208 -16.80 -2.25 16.21
C ARG A 208 -17.88 -1.21 15.85
N SER A 209 -17.71 0.05 16.28
CA SER A 209 -18.68 1.13 15.99
C SER A 209 -18.83 1.40 14.49
N VAL A 210 -17.73 1.40 13.74
CA VAL A 210 -17.73 1.54 12.28
C VAL A 210 -18.41 0.33 11.63
N LEU A 211 -18.04 -0.90 12.03
CA LEU A 211 -18.65 -2.13 11.51
C LEU A 211 -20.17 -2.21 11.77
N SER A 212 -20.64 -1.82 12.95
CA SER A 212 -22.08 -1.77 13.26
C SER A 212 -22.83 -0.75 12.39
N ARG A 213 -22.24 0.42 12.11
CA ARG A 213 -22.85 1.39 11.18
C ARG A 213 -22.81 0.90 9.73
N MET A 214 -21.73 0.24 9.31
CA MET A 214 -21.65 -0.41 7.99
C MET A 214 -22.71 -1.51 7.83
N ALA A 215 -22.97 -2.30 8.88
CA ALA A 215 -24.03 -3.29 8.88
C ALA A 215 -25.43 -2.65 8.70
N ALA A 216 -25.69 -1.52 9.37
CA ALA A 216 -26.95 -0.77 9.21
C ALA A 216 -27.11 -0.10 7.82
N SER A 217 -26.01 0.30 7.18
CA SER A 217 -26.00 0.82 5.80
C SER A 217 -26.28 -0.25 4.73
N LEU A 218 -26.10 -1.55 5.05
CA LEU A 218 -26.32 -2.65 4.12
C LEU A 218 -27.78 -3.09 4.08
N ARG A 219 -28.30 -3.28 2.87
CA ARG A 219 -29.57 -3.98 2.63
C ARG A 219 -29.48 -5.42 3.16
N PRO A 220 -30.57 -6.01 3.69
CA PRO A 220 -30.62 -7.43 4.01
C PRO A 220 -30.22 -8.28 2.79
N GLY A 221 -29.21 -9.14 2.94
CA GLY A 221 -28.61 -9.93 1.88
C GLY A 221 -27.38 -9.29 1.20
N GLY A 222 -27.11 -8.01 1.42
CA GLY A 222 -25.90 -7.31 0.96
C GLY A 222 -24.62 -7.81 1.67
N VAL A 223 -23.44 -7.39 1.21
CA VAL A 223 -22.16 -7.93 1.68
C VAL A 223 -21.12 -6.86 2.04
N LEU A 224 -20.39 -7.09 3.13
CA LEU A 224 -19.19 -6.36 3.51
C LEU A 224 -17.93 -7.18 3.16
N VAL A 225 -16.95 -6.54 2.54
CA VAL A 225 -15.63 -7.11 2.23
C VAL A 225 -14.54 -6.34 2.97
N LEU A 226 -13.75 -7.05 3.76
CA LEU A 226 -12.60 -6.53 4.50
C LEU A 226 -11.28 -7.08 3.92
N SER A 227 -10.14 -6.44 4.20
CA SER A 227 -8.84 -7.07 3.91
C SER A 227 -8.58 -8.23 4.90
N PRO A 228 -7.85 -9.31 4.53
CA PRO A 228 -7.51 -10.39 5.46
C PRO A 228 -6.73 -9.97 6.72
N VAL A 229 -6.19 -8.74 6.74
CA VAL A 229 -5.47 -8.15 7.88
C VAL A 229 -6.28 -7.10 8.65
N ASP A 230 -7.48 -6.74 8.20
CA ASP A 230 -8.37 -5.87 8.96
C ASP A 230 -9.02 -6.64 10.12
N PRO A 231 -9.16 -6.04 11.31
CA PRO A 231 -9.79 -6.68 12.46
C PRO A 231 -11.30 -6.82 12.20
N MET A 232 -11.77 -8.06 12.05
CA MET A 232 -13.18 -8.35 12.25
C MET A 232 -13.48 -8.42 13.75
N VAL A 233 -14.49 -7.66 14.17
CA VAL A 233 -15.07 -7.76 15.52
C VAL A 233 -16.50 -8.25 15.35
N ASP A 234 -16.94 -9.17 16.21
CA ASP A 234 -18.31 -9.65 16.22
C ASP A 234 -19.29 -8.46 16.41
N VAL A 235 -20.25 -8.35 15.48
CA VAL A 235 -21.28 -7.32 15.42
C VAL A 235 -22.60 -7.96 14.98
N PRO A 236 -23.74 -7.62 15.61
CA PRO A 236 -25.05 -8.09 15.18
C PRO A 236 -25.33 -7.77 13.71
N GLY A 237 -26.08 -8.65 13.04
CA GLY A 237 -26.51 -8.46 11.66
C GLY A 237 -25.50 -8.87 10.57
N LEU A 238 -24.24 -9.14 10.90
CA LEU A 238 -23.25 -9.66 9.93
C LEU A 238 -22.87 -11.13 10.20
N SER A 239 -22.98 -11.98 9.19
CA SER A 239 -22.54 -13.39 9.24
C SER A 239 -21.37 -13.66 8.28
N PRO A 240 -20.31 -14.36 8.70
CA PRO A 240 -19.22 -14.74 7.81
C PRO A 240 -19.65 -15.77 6.76
N GLU A 241 -19.34 -15.52 5.50
CA GLU A 241 -19.58 -16.41 4.36
C GLU A 241 -18.30 -16.56 3.54
N ARG A 242 -18.04 -17.77 3.02
CA ARG A 242 -16.89 -18.02 2.13
C ARG A 242 -17.33 -18.17 0.68
N THR A 243 -16.81 -17.32 -0.18
CA THR A 243 -17.01 -17.40 -1.64
C THR A 243 -15.65 -17.52 -2.32
N SER A 244 -15.40 -18.61 -3.04
CA SER A 244 -14.17 -18.81 -3.83
C SER A 244 -12.87 -18.54 -3.04
N ASN A 245 -12.81 -19.04 -1.79
CA ASN A 245 -11.75 -18.83 -0.78
C ASN A 245 -11.62 -17.41 -0.20
N VAL A 246 -12.44 -16.45 -0.62
CA VAL A 246 -12.55 -15.13 0.02
C VAL A 246 -13.58 -15.17 1.14
N LEU A 247 -13.27 -14.54 2.27
CA LEU A 247 -14.21 -14.30 3.35
C LEU A 247 -14.95 -12.97 3.11
N VAL A 248 -16.27 -13.02 3.09
CA VAL A 248 -17.17 -11.87 3.07
C VAL A 248 -18.10 -11.94 4.28
N TYR A 249 -18.78 -10.85 4.60
CA TYR A 249 -19.76 -10.81 5.69
C TYR A 249 -21.12 -10.40 5.13
N ARG A 250 -22.10 -11.29 5.19
CA ARG A 250 -23.45 -11.04 4.68
C ARG A 250 -24.31 -10.36 5.73
N ALA A 251 -25.01 -9.31 5.33
CA ALA A 251 -25.98 -8.60 6.14
C ALA A 251 -27.29 -9.38 6.24
N HIS A 252 -27.88 -9.40 7.44
CA HIS A 252 -29.17 -9.99 7.74
C HIS A 252 -30.00 -9.02 8.57
N ALA A 253 -31.33 -9.12 8.47
CA ALA A 253 -32.21 -8.48 9.44
C ALA A 253 -31.88 -8.99 10.86
N GLU A 254 -31.88 -8.10 11.84
CA GLU A 254 -31.57 -8.44 13.23
C GLU A 254 -32.49 -9.57 13.73
N GLY A 255 -31.91 -10.58 14.40
CA GLY A 255 -32.67 -11.64 15.06
C GLY A 255 -32.41 -13.08 14.60
N LYS A 256 -31.54 -13.35 13.61
CA LYS A 256 -31.02 -14.71 13.36
C LYS A 256 -29.69 -14.93 14.09
N PRO A 257 -29.56 -15.94 14.97
CA PRO A 257 -28.28 -16.31 15.56
C PRO A 257 -27.36 -16.91 14.50
N SER A 258 -26.11 -16.47 14.47
CA SER A 258 -25.04 -17.08 13.68
C SER A 258 -24.54 -18.37 14.35
N GLU A 259 -24.23 -19.39 13.55
CA GLU A 259 -23.49 -20.56 14.04
C GLU A 259 -22.06 -20.17 14.45
N PRO A 260 -21.45 -20.86 15.43
CA PRO A 260 -20.27 -20.36 16.13
C PRO A 260 -19.05 -20.20 15.20
N ALA A 261 -18.42 -19.04 15.33
CA ALA A 261 -17.33 -18.58 14.46
C ALA A 261 -16.16 -19.58 14.33
N VAL A 262 -15.69 -19.73 13.09
CA VAL A 262 -14.41 -20.38 12.79
C VAL A 262 -13.28 -19.63 13.51
N ARG A 263 -12.53 -20.34 14.36
CA ARG A 263 -11.42 -19.75 15.12
C ARG A 263 -10.32 -19.26 14.17
N LEU A 264 -10.09 -17.94 14.17
CA LEU A 264 -8.91 -17.35 13.56
C LEU A 264 -7.63 -17.79 14.32
N PRO A 265 -6.50 -18.00 13.62
CA PRO A 265 -5.22 -18.24 14.27
C PRO A 265 -4.79 -17.00 15.08
N LYS A 266 -4.21 -17.22 16.26
CA LYS A 266 -3.62 -16.14 17.06
C LYS A 266 -2.30 -15.67 16.43
N SER A 267 -2.06 -14.36 16.53
CA SER A 267 -0.94 -13.58 15.97
C SER A 267 -0.77 -13.64 14.45
N LEU A 268 -1.18 -12.56 13.78
CA LEU A 268 -0.61 -12.14 12.51
C LEU A 268 0.51 -11.12 12.80
N PRO A 269 1.62 -11.11 12.04
CA PRO A 269 2.59 -10.03 12.09
C PRO A 269 1.95 -8.72 11.58
N ALA A 270 2.43 -7.57 12.06
CA ALA A 270 1.95 -6.28 11.59
C ALA A 270 2.20 -6.11 10.07
N PRO A 271 1.23 -5.58 9.30
CA PRO A 271 1.41 -5.33 7.88
C PRO A 271 2.50 -4.24 7.66
N PRO A 272 3.29 -4.33 6.58
CA PRO A 272 4.28 -3.32 6.27
C PRO A 272 3.59 -2.01 5.86
N LEU A 273 3.89 -0.94 6.59
CA LEU A 273 3.52 0.42 6.22
C LEU A 273 4.35 0.86 5.01
N LEU A 274 3.80 0.68 3.81
CA LEU A 274 4.35 1.20 2.57
C LEU A 274 4.00 2.70 2.44
N PHE A 275 4.99 3.56 2.69
CA PHE A 275 4.87 5.00 2.45
C PHE A 275 5.28 5.36 1.03
N ALA A 276 4.31 5.40 0.11
CA ALA A 276 4.45 6.19 -1.11
C ALA A 276 4.09 7.66 -0.84
N LYS A 277 4.94 8.58 -1.31
CA LYS A 277 4.58 9.99 -1.49
C LYS A 277 4.09 10.20 -2.93
N THR A 278 3.06 11.01 -3.11
CA THR A 278 2.57 11.40 -4.45
C THR A 278 3.32 12.58 -5.07
N PRO A 279 3.36 12.67 -6.42
CA PRO A 279 4.15 13.64 -7.17
C PRO A 279 3.38 14.91 -7.57
N GLU A 280 4.12 15.89 -8.09
CA GLU A 280 3.63 17.05 -8.87
C GLU A 280 4.38 17.13 -10.23
N PRO A 281 3.97 17.99 -11.19
CA PRO A 281 3.73 17.53 -12.56
C PRO A 281 4.91 17.65 -13.55
N VAL A 282 4.92 16.73 -14.51
CA VAL A 282 5.81 16.75 -15.68
C VAL A 282 5.31 17.76 -16.72
N ARG A 283 6.19 18.65 -17.18
CA ARG A 283 6.07 19.30 -18.50
C ARG A 283 6.95 18.54 -19.50
N ARG A 284 6.43 18.24 -20.69
CA ARG A 284 7.20 17.65 -21.79
C ARG A 284 7.62 18.69 -22.83
N GLY A 285 8.86 18.56 -23.27
CA GLY A 285 9.46 19.14 -24.47
C GLY A 285 10.65 18.25 -24.88
N GLU A 286 10.95 18.17 -26.17
CA GLU A 286 11.92 17.22 -26.76
C GLU A 286 13.42 17.62 -26.56
N PRO A 287 14.40 16.72 -26.83
CA PRO A 287 15.65 16.58 -26.03
C PRO A 287 16.95 17.06 -26.75
N PRO A 288 18.21 16.85 -26.24
CA PRO A 288 18.74 16.37 -24.94
C PRO A 288 19.76 17.40 -24.32
N PRO A 289 20.94 17.04 -23.73
CA PRO A 289 21.29 16.24 -22.53
C PRO A 289 21.75 17.16 -21.33
N PRO A 290 22.09 16.69 -20.08
CA PRO A 290 23.41 16.10 -19.76
C PRO A 290 23.48 15.04 -18.61
N SER A 291 22.36 14.66 -17.99
CA SER A 291 22.34 14.05 -16.65
C SER A 291 22.85 12.61 -16.53
N ALA A 292 22.73 11.77 -17.57
CA ALA A 292 23.19 10.37 -17.52
C ALA A 292 24.69 10.22 -17.22
N ASN A 293 25.50 11.19 -17.68
CA ASN A 293 26.94 11.25 -17.38
C ASN A 293 27.23 11.81 -15.99
N ALA A 294 26.30 12.46 -15.29
CA ALA A 294 26.51 12.89 -13.89
C ALA A 294 26.36 11.68 -12.96
N LEU A 295 25.18 11.06 -12.97
CA LEU A 295 24.90 9.87 -12.19
C LEU A 295 25.99 8.78 -12.32
N GLN A 296 26.38 8.42 -13.55
CA GLN A 296 27.40 7.39 -13.75
C GLN A 296 28.79 7.81 -13.28
N ARG A 297 29.14 9.12 -13.27
CA ARG A 297 30.37 9.62 -12.64
C ARG A 297 30.30 9.54 -11.12
N ASP A 298 29.17 9.90 -10.52
CA ASP A 298 29.02 9.92 -9.06
C ASP A 298 28.94 8.50 -8.48
N LEU A 299 28.32 7.56 -9.21
CA LEU A 299 28.41 6.13 -8.91
C LEU A 299 29.84 5.60 -9.05
N ALA A 300 30.56 5.95 -10.12
CA ALA A 300 31.98 5.59 -10.27
C ALA A 300 32.86 6.17 -9.15
N LYS A 301 32.59 7.40 -8.71
CA LYS A 301 33.28 8.04 -7.58
C LYS A 301 32.96 7.34 -6.25
N ALA A 302 31.70 6.96 -6.00
CA ALA A 302 31.33 6.20 -4.82
C ALA A 302 32.00 4.80 -4.78
N ARG A 303 32.12 4.13 -5.94
CA ARG A 303 32.89 2.88 -6.10
C ARG A 303 34.38 3.09 -5.74
N SER A 304 35.01 4.18 -6.23
CA SER A 304 36.40 4.55 -5.89
C SER A 304 36.58 4.73 -4.37
N LEU A 305 35.73 5.56 -3.76
CA LEU A 305 35.76 5.82 -2.32
C LEU A 305 35.58 4.54 -1.48
N SER A 306 34.73 3.59 -1.89
CA SER A 306 34.64 2.28 -1.21
C SER A 306 35.93 1.48 -1.34
N SER A 307 36.52 1.43 -2.54
CA SER A 307 37.78 0.70 -2.79
C SER A 307 38.98 1.30 -2.04
N GLU A 308 38.92 2.59 -1.72
CA GLU A 308 39.89 3.33 -0.90
C GLU A 308 39.60 3.20 0.62
N GLY A 309 38.50 2.54 1.01
CA GLY A 309 38.07 2.37 2.41
C GLY A 309 37.33 3.58 3.00
N ALA A 310 37.08 4.63 2.23
CA ALA A 310 36.38 5.85 2.61
C ALA A 310 34.85 5.67 2.64
N PHE A 311 34.38 4.65 3.37
CA PHE A 311 32.98 4.21 3.35
C PHE A 311 31.97 5.29 3.77
N ASP A 312 32.30 6.16 4.72
CA ASP A 312 31.40 7.25 5.13
C ASP A 312 31.22 8.30 4.02
N GLU A 313 32.29 8.65 3.31
CA GLU A 313 32.24 9.58 2.18
C GLU A 313 31.49 8.97 0.98
N ALA A 314 31.69 7.67 0.74
CA ALA A 314 30.95 6.93 -0.28
C ALA A 314 29.44 6.88 0.03
N LEU A 315 29.06 6.63 1.29
CA LEU A 315 27.67 6.58 1.73
C LEU A 315 27.00 7.96 1.75
N GLU A 316 27.70 9.03 2.10
CA GLU A 316 27.15 10.41 2.02
C GLU A 316 27.03 10.89 0.57
N LEU A 317 28.01 10.59 -0.30
CA LEU A 317 27.87 10.83 -1.74
C LEU A 317 26.66 10.08 -2.30
N LEU A 318 26.51 8.80 -1.97
CA LEU A 318 25.36 8.02 -2.42
C LEU A 318 24.06 8.49 -1.79
N ARG A 319 24.04 9.02 -0.57
CA ARG A 319 22.84 9.68 -0.02
C ARG A 319 22.43 10.85 -0.91
N CYS A 320 23.35 11.74 -1.28
CA CYS A 320 23.07 12.83 -2.21
C CYS A 320 22.58 12.33 -3.58
N VAL A 321 23.24 11.33 -4.17
CA VAL A 321 22.81 10.72 -5.45
C VAL A 321 21.43 10.06 -5.34
N ILE A 322 21.11 9.44 -4.21
CA ILE A 322 19.79 8.83 -3.91
C ILE A 322 18.72 9.91 -3.67
N ASP A 323 19.09 11.08 -3.15
CA ASP A 323 18.20 12.23 -2.97
C ASP A 323 17.91 12.93 -4.32
N GLU A 324 18.90 12.99 -5.22
CA GLU A 324 18.76 13.51 -6.60
C GLU A 324 18.06 12.53 -7.56
N HIS A 325 18.27 11.22 -7.40
CA HIS A 325 17.73 10.17 -8.25
C HIS A 325 16.91 9.12 -7.47
N PRO A 326 15.84 9.52 -6.75
CA PRO A 326 15.20 8.68 -5.73
C PRO A 326 14.48 7.43 -6.25
N LEU A 327 14.21 7.37 -7.56
CA LEU A 327 13.56 6.25 -8.25
C LEU A 327 14.55 5.26 -8.88
N GLN A 328 15.86 5.51 -8.84
CA GLN A 328 16.84 4.56 -9.37
C GLN A 328 17.31 3.59 -8.28
N ALA A 329 17.26 2.29 -8.58
CA ALA A 329 17.71 1.26 -7.65
C ALA A 329 19.25 1.16 -7.58
N GLU A 330 19.97 1.42 -8.66
CA GLU A 330 21.44 1.25 -8.73
C GLU A 330 22.20 2.01 -7.61
N PRO A 331 21.96 3.32 -7.36
CA PRO A 331 22.60 4.02 -6.24
C PRO A 331 22.26 3.43 -4.86
N THR A 332 21.03 2.94 -4.72
CA THR A 332 20.53 2.38 -3.45
C THR A 332 21.10 0.97 -3.21
N ALA A 333 21.23 0.15 -4.26
CA ALA A 333 21.85 -1.16 -4.18
C ALA A 333 23.35 -1.06 -3.90
N LEU A 334 24.05 -0.12 -4.54
CA LEU A 334 25.43 0.24 -4.21
C LEU A 334 25.53 0.74 -2.76
N ALA A 335 24.55 1.55 -2.33
CA ALA A 335 24.20 1.85 -0.93
C ALA A 335 24.34 0.64 0.01
N ALA A 336 23.60 -0.42 -0.30
CA ALA A 336 23.56 -1.65 0.50
C ALA A 336 24.89 -2.42 0.47
N MET A 337 25.53 -2.54 -0.70
CA MET A 337 26.81 -3.25 -0.85
C MET A 337 27.92 -2.60 -0.04
N ILE A 338 28.08 -1.27 -0.15
CA ILE A 338 29.08 -0.50 0.60
C ILE A 338 28.78 -0.56 2.10
N ALA A 339 27.51 -0.51 2.53
CA ALA A 339 27.15 -0.66 3.93
C ALA A 339 27.42 -2.07 4.49
N LEU A 340 27.33 -3.14 3.68
CA LEU A 340 27.74 -4.50 4.06
C LEU A 340 29.26 -4.61 4.21
N GLU A 341 30.01 -4.04 3.27
CA GLU A 341 31.48 -4.00 3.27
C GLU A 341 32.01 -3.22 4.49
N ALA A 342 31.42 -2.06 4.79
CA ALA A 342 31.70 -1.24 5.96
C ALA A 342 31.27 -1.87 7.31
N GLY A 343 30.69 -3.07 7.32
CA GLY A 343 30.25 -3.75 8.54
C GLY A 343 29.04 -3.11 9.23
N ARG A 344 28.15 -2.45 8.49
CA ARG A 344 26.98 -1.71 9.01
C ARG A 344 25.66 -2.34 8.52
N PRO A 345 25.33 -3.56 8.94
CA PRO A 345 24.28 -4.36 8.33
C PRO A 345 22.86 -3.81 8.53
N GLU A 346 22.61 -2.99 9.54
CA GLU A 346 21.34 -2.31 9.74
C GLU A 346 21.11 -1.21 8.69
N ARG A 347 22.18 -0.47 8.33
CA ARG A 347 22.14 0.49 7.21
C ARG A 347 21.99 -0.25 5.89
N ALA A 348 22.74 -1.33 5.69
CA ALA A 348 22.61 -2.18 4.51
C ALA A 348 21.19 -2.72 4.34
N LEU A 349 20.55 -3.16 5.43
CA LEU A 349 19.17 -3.63 5.41
C LEU A 349 18.18 -2.55 4.96
N ALA A 350 18.37 -1.30 5.42
CA ALA A 350 17.53 -0.18 5.00
C ALA A 350 17.68 0.11 3.50
N TYR A 351 18.92 0.16 2.99
CA TYR A 351 19.20 0.34 1.56
C TYR A 351 18.67 -0.85 0.73
N ALA A 352 18.93 -2.09 1.14
CA ALA A 352 18.51 -3.29 0.42
C ALA A 352 16.97 -3.42 0.34
N ARG A 353 16.25 -3.04 1.41
CA ARG A 353 14.78 -2.93 1.40
C ARG A 353 14.29 -1.91 0.37
N ARG A 354 14.93 -0.73 0.29
CA ARG A 354 14.60 0.30 -0.70
C ARG A 354 14.95 -0.14 -2.12
N ALA A 355 16.06 -0.83 -2.34
CA ALA A 355 16.41 -1.42 -3.64
C ALA A 355 15.38 -2.49 -4.07
N CYS A 356 14.95 -3.38 -3.16
CA CYS A 356 13.89 -4.38 -3.42
C CYS A 356 12.53 -3.76 -3.70
N PHE A 357 12.25 -2.57 -3.16
CA PHE A 357 11.01 -1.84 -3.41
C PHE A 357 11.02 -1.17 -4.79
N LEU A 358 12.18 -0.66 -5.23
CA LEU A 358 12.34 0.00 -6.53
C LEU A 358 12.37 -1.01 -7.68
N GLU A 359 13.09 -2.13 -7.54
CA GLU A 359 13.18 -3.20 -8.54
C GLU A 359 12.73 -4.54 -7.93
N PRO A 360 11.41 -4.77 -7.80
CA PRO A 360 10.85 -5.92 -7.10
C PRO A 360 10.87 -7.23 -7.91
N ASP A 361 11.32 -7.22 -9.15
CA ASP A 361 11.48 -8.44 -9.97
C ASP A 361 12.96 -8.82 -10.19
N GLU A 362 13.89 -7.98 -9.74
CA GLU A 362 15.33 -8.22 -9.87
C GLU A 362 15.89 -9.08 -8.71
N PRO A 363 16.74 -10.08 -8.99
CA PRO A 363 17.27 -10.98 -7.96
C PRO A 363 18.34 -10.32 -7.08
N MET A 364 19.06 -9.32 -7.59
CA MET A 364 20.21 -8.73 -6.89
C MET A 364 19.79 -7.96 -5.62
N PRO A 365 18.76 -7.07 -5.64
CA PRO A 365 18.26 -6.47 -4.41
C PRO A 365 17.83 -7.51 -3.35
N ARG A 366 17.16 -8.60 -3.75
CA ARG A 366 16.72 -9.67 -2.84
C ARG A 366 17.90 -10.44 -2.24
N TYR A 367 18.97 -10.66 -3.00
CA TYR A 367 20.22 -11.20 -2.47
C TYR A 367 20.83 -10.27 -1.40
N LEU A 368 20.95 -8.97 -1.70
CA LEU A 368 21.48 -7.98 -0.75
C LEU A 368 20.63 -7.89 0.52
N LEU A 369 19.30 -8.01 0.39
CA LEU A 369 18.36 -8.07 1.51
C LEU A 369 18.60 -9.32 2.38
N GLY A 370 18.78 -10.48 1.75
CA GLY A 370 19.07 -11.73 2.44
C GLY A 370 20.40 -11.72 3.20
N VAL A 371 21.47 -11.25 2.57
CA VAL A 371 22.79 -11.09 3.21
C VAL A 371 22.72 -10.09 4.37
N SER A 372 21.98 -8.99 4.22
CA SER A 372 21.77 -8.00 5.29
C SER A 372 21.04 -8.61 6.49
N PHE A 373 20.00 -9.42 6.27
CA PHE A 373 19.28 -10.10 7.34
C PHE A 373 20.17 -11.08 8.14
N GLU A 374 21.05 -11.85 7.51
CA GLU A 374 21.95 -12.75 8.26
C GLU A 374 22.97 -11.97 9.09
N LYS A 375 23.51 -10.87 8.55
CA LYS A 375 24.48 -10.05 9.27
C LYS A 375 23.90 -9.41 10.55
N ILE A 376 22.57 -9.24 10.63
CA ILE A 376 21.87 -8.84 11.88
C ILE A 376 21.31 -10.04 12.69
N GLY A 377 21.60 -11.28 12.29
CA GLY A 377 21.15 -12.50 12.98
C GLY A 377 19.75 -13.01 12.61
N GLU A 378 19.03 -12.35 11.71
CA GLU A 378 17.66 -12.67 11.29
C GLU A 378 17.61 -13.83 10.27
N ARG A 379 18.16 -14.98 10.66
CA ARG A 379 18.40 -16.15 9.78
C ARG A 379 17.17 -16.62 9.00
N ARG A 380 15.97 -16.56 9.59
CA ARG A 380 14.72 -16.96 8.90
C ARG A 380 14.37 -15.99 7.77
N ALA A 381 14.57 -14.69 7.97
CA ALA A 381 14.35 -13.68 6.94
C ALA A 381 15.42 -13.77 5.84
N ALA A 382 16.69 -14.01 6.23
CA ALA A 382 17.80 -14.24 5.30
C ALA A 382 17.51 -15.39 4.32
N LEU A 383 17.16 -16.57 4.85
CA LEU A 383 16.81 -17.73 4.02
C LEU A 383 15.59 -17.47 3.12
N GLY A 384 14.57 -16.75 3.62
CA GLY A 384 13.40 -16.37 2.83
C GLY A 384 13.75 -15.45 1.65
N SER A 385 14.53 -14.39 1.87
CA SER A 385 14.95 -13.47 0.81
C SER A 385 15.88 -14.13 -0.21
N LEU A 386 16.78 -15.02 0.22
CA LEU A 386 17.67 -15.76 -0.67
C LEU A 386 16.94 -16.83 -1.48
N ALA A 387 15.93 -17.49 -0.92
CA ALA A 387 15.07 -18.41 -1.67
C ALA A 387 14.32 -17.66 -2.79
N LEU A 388 13.75 -16.48 -2.49
CA LEU A 388 13.10 -15.65 -3.51
C LEU A 388 14.08 -15.22 -4.63
N ALA A 389 15.28 -14.75 -4.27
CA ALA A 389 16.32 -14.40 -5.24
C ALA A 389 16.70 -15.58 -6.16
N ARG A 390 16.75 -16.81 -5.62
CA ARG A 390 16.97 -18.03 -6.41
C ARG A 390 15.82 -18.32 -7.37
N ASP A 391 14.58 -18.09 -6.95
CA ASP A 391 13.39 -18.33 -7.76
C ASP A 391 13.27 -17.30 -8.89
N ASP A 392 13.68 -16.05 -8.67
CA ASP A 392 13.81 -15.03 -9.74
C ASP A 392 14.89 -15.42 -10.76
N LEU A 393 16.05 -15.86 -10.27
CA LEU A 393 17.11 -16.43 -11.11
C LEU A 393 16.67 -17.70 -11.84
N ALA A 394 15.59 -18.37 -11.43
CA ALA A 394 14.97 -19.48 -12.16
C ALA A 394 13.93 -19.05 -13.19
N ARG A 395 13.38 -17.83 -13.07
CA ARG A 395 12.47 -17.22 -14.05
C ARG A 395 13.19 -16.43 -15.16
N SER A 396 14.44 -16.03 -14.96
CA SER A 396 15.20 -15.27 -15.96
C SER A 396 15.59 -16.11 -17.19
N ASN A 397 15.28 -15.58 -18.38
CA ASN A 397 15.54 -16.23 -19.68
C ASN A 397 17.01 -16.19 -20.13
N ASP A 398 17.84 -15.32 -19.55
CA ASP A 398 19.26 -15.19 -19.89
C ASP A 398 20.10 -14.85 -18.65
N LEU A 399 20.71 -15.87 -18.07
CA LEU A 399 21.58 -15.74 -16.90
C LEU A 399 23.03 -15.35 -17.24
N THR A 400 23.36 -15.15 -18.52
CA THR A 400 24.72 -14.79 -18.96
C THR A 400 24.94 -13.27 -19.01
N ARG A 401 23.86 -12.48 -19.01
CA ARG A 401 23.93 -11.02 -18.94
C ARG A 401 24.25 -10.54 -17.53
N PRO A 402 24.94 -9.38 -17.39
CA PRO A 402 25.04 -8.66 -16.13
C PRO A 402 23.65 -8.32 -15.60
N LEU A 403 23.46 -8.47 -14.29
CA LEU A 403 22.23 -8.10 -13.61
C LEU A 403 22.17 -6.58 -13.38
N PRO A 404 20.99 -5.95 -13.51
CA PRO A 404 20.71 -4.66 -12.90
C PRO A 404 21.14 -4.62 -11.44
N CYS A 405 21.76 -3.52 -11.02
CA CYS A 405 22.32 -3.34 -9.68
C CYS A 405 23.41 -4.36 -9.27
N GLY A 406 23.90 -5.20 -10.18
CA GLY A 406 24.80 -6.32 -9.90
C GLY A 406 26.30 -6.03 -9.96
N GLU A 407 26.73 -4.79 -10.21
CA GLU A 407 28.17 -4.44 -10.36
C GLU A 407 28.92 -5.33 -11.37
N GLY A 408 28.24 -5.73 -12.46
CA GLY A 408 28.78 -6.64 -13.47
C GLY A 408 28.59 -8.13 -13.18
N LEU A 409 28.05 -8.52 -12.02
CA LEU A 409 27.67 -9.91 -11.73
C LEU A 409 26.59 -10.38 -12.70
N THR A 410 26.85 -11.52 -13.34
CA THR A 410 25.85 -12.24 -14.14
C THR A 410 24.86 -13.00 -13.26
N GLY A 411 23.68 -13.30 -13.80
CA GLY A 411 22.71 -14.17 -13.14
C GLY A 411 23.29 -15.53 -12.75
N GLN A 412 24.19 -16.08 -13.56
CA GLN A 412 24.87 -17.35 -13.25
C GLN A 412 25.83 -17.23 -12.06
N GLN A 413 26.55 -16.11 -11.91
CA GLN A 413 27.40 -15.86 -10.75
C GLN A 413 26.58 -15.64 -9.48
N LEU A 414 25.52 -14.83 -9.55
CA LEU A 414 24.65 -14.60 -8.39
C LEU A 414 23.97 -15.89 -7.91
N ARG A 415 23.51 -16.74 -8.84
CA ARG A 415 22.95 -18.06 -8.51
C ARG A 415 23.95 -18.92 -7.73
N ARG A 416 25.22 -18.97 -8.14
CA ARG A 416 26.26 -19.73 -7.40
C ARG A 416 26.45 -19.20 -5.98
N LEU A 417 26.41 -17.89 -5.77
CA LEU A 417 26.50 -17.28 -4.43
C LEU A 417 25.29 -17.67 -3.56
N VAL A 418 24.07 -17.56 -4.10
CA VAL A 418 22.83 -17.95 -3.42
C VAL A 418 22.80 -19.44 -3.09
N ASP A 419 23.14 -20.31 -4.04
CA ASP A 419 23.09 -21.76 -3.84
C ASP A 419 24.19 -22.23 -2.85
N ALA A 420 25.41 -21.70 -2.94
CA ALA A 420 26.48 -21.99 -1.97
C ALA A 420 26.10 -21.54 -0.55
N TYR A 421 25.42 -20.40 -0.44
CA TYR A 421 24.91 -19.91 0.83
C TYR A 421 23.86 -20.86 1.41
N LEU A 422 22.82 -21.20 0.63
CA LEU A 422 21.74 -22.09 1.06
C LEU A 422 22.22 -23.52 1.36
N ALA A 423 23.31 -23.98 0.74
CA ALA A 423 23.92 -25.29 1.01
C ALA A 423 24.82 -25.33 2.26
N SER A 424 25.24 -24.18 2.80
CA SER A 424 26.20 -24.09 3.92
C SER A 424 25.54 -23.89 5.30
N ARG A 425 24.22 -24.08 5.41
CA ARG A 425 23.42 -23.63 6.55
C ARG A 425 22.36 -24.60 7.05
#